data_AF-G5R5W3-F1
#
_entry.id   AF-G5R5W3-F1
#
_cell.length_a   1.000
_cell.length_b   1.000
_cell.length_c   1.000
_cell.angle_alpha   90.00
_cell.angle_beta   90.00
_cell.angle_gamma   90.00
#
_symmetry.space_group_name_H-M   'P 1'
#
loop_
_entity.id
_entity.type
_entity.pdbx_description
1 polymer ?
#
loop_
_entity_poly.entity_id
_entity_poly.type
_entity_poly.pdbx_seq_one_letter_code
_entity_poly.pdbx_strand_id
1 'polypeptide(L)'
;MRKDKPSKDDADFEEQTLAKVFFILEAHDFTTLAEDMALVIERRNIKERCQKIIYKEIAEGSAFKQRSIAASGPRHRLYDEIVAIMKSTWKHNPALSKRKMISKLLIRYEDKVDEKTLKDWITKGKLAPPRPRQNKNSDLVIPPEYASKKIFEGGGK
;
A
#
# COMPACT_ATOMS: atom_id res chain seq x y z
N MET A 1 -33.27 -41.03 -29.40
CA MET A 1 -32.17 -40.05 -29.43
C MET A 1 -31.84 -39.66 -28.00
N ARG A 2 -30.67 -40.02 -27.48
CA ARG A 2 -30.20 -39.54 -26.16
C ARG A 2 -29.77 -38.09 -26.37
N LYS A 3 -30.41 -37.13 -25.68
CA LYS A 3 -29.96 -35.74 -25.70
C LYS A 3 -28.58 -35.69 -25.07
N ASP A 4 -27.60 -35.18 -25.81
CA ASP A 4 -26.25 -34.97 -25.31
C ASP A 4 -26.32 -34.18 -24.00
N LYS A 5 -25.73 -34.74 -22.95
CA LYS A 5 -25.69 -34.12 -21.65
C LYS A 5 -24.81 -32.86 -21.80
N PRO A 6 -25.31 -31.65 -21.49
CA PRO A 6 -24.50 -30.44 -21.63
C PRO A 6 -23.22 -30.61 -20.82
N SER A 7 -22.08 -30.30 -21.44
CA SER A 7 -20.78 -30.36 -20.78
C SER A 7 -20.77 -29.38 -19.61
N LYS A 8 -20.19 -29.79 -18.48
CA LYS A 8 -19.98 -28.89 -17.34
C LYS A 8 -19.00 -27.75 -17.64
N ASP A 9 -18.27 -27.88 -18.75
CA ASP A 9 -17.32 -26.88 -19.24
C ASP A 9 -17.96 -25.89 -20.24
N ASP A 10 -19.27 -25.98 -20.49
CA ASP A 10 -20.01 -24.99 -21.28
C ASP A 10 -20.09 -23.67 -20.49
N ALA A 11 -19.68 -22.56 -21.12
CA ALA A 11 -19.67 -21.24 -20.51
C ALA A 11 -21.05 -20.81 -20.00
N ASP A 12 -22.12 -21.34 -20.61
CA ASP A 12 -23.50 -21.01 -20.26
C ASP A 12 -24.15 -22.10 -19.38
N PHE A 13 -23.40 -23.12 -18.95
CA PHE A 13 -23.92 -24.26 -18.17
C PHE A 13 -24.65 -23.81 -16.91
N GLU A 14 -24.04 -22.88 -16.15
CA GLU A 14 -24.59 -22.39 -14.89
C GLU A 14 -25.89 -21.60 -15.13
N GLU A 15 -25.91 -20.71 -16.12
CA GLU A 15 -27.08 -19.89 -16.46
C GLU A 15 -28.24 -20.74 -16.98
N GLN A 16 -27.97 -21.69 -17.87
CA GLN A 16 -28.97 -22.63 -18.36
C GLN A 16 -29.53 -23.54 -17.26
N THR A 17 -28.69 -23.95 -16.30
CA THR A 17 -29.11 -24.78 -15.18
C THR A 17 -30.02 -24.00 -14.23
N LEU A 18 -29.66 -22.76 -13.89
CA LEU A 18 -30.47 -21.89 -13.04
C LEU A 18 -31.83 -21.58 -13.68
N ALA A 19 -31.86 -21.28 -14.98
CA ALA A 19 -33.12 -21.06 -15.72
C ALA A 19 -34.02 -22.30 -15.72
N LYS A 20 -33.45 -23.50 -15.92
CA LYS A 20 -34.22 -24.76 -15.86
C LYS A 20 -34.82 -24.98 -14.47
N VAL A 21 -34.08 -24.73 -13.41
CA VAL A 21 -34.59 -24.88 -12.04
C VAL A 21 -35.72 -23.90 -11.77
N PHE A 22 -35.59 -22.64 -12.19
CA PHE A 22 -36.66 -21.64 -12.08
C PHE A 22 -37.96 -22.11 -12.75
N PHE A 23 -37.89 -22.55 -14.01
CA PHE A 23 -39.08 -23.02 -14.72
C PHE A 23 -39.71 -24.28 -14.11
N ILE A 24 -38.90 -25.18 -13.56
CA ILE A 24 -39.40 -26.36 -12.83
C ILE A 24 -40.16 -25.91 -11.58
N LEU A 25 -39.63 -24.94 -10.82
CA LEU A 25 -40.27 -24.43 -9.62
C LEU A 25 -41.61 -23.76 -9.93
N GLU A 26 -41.68 -22.94 -10.99
CA GLU A 26 -42.95 -22.36 -11.44
C GLU A 26 -43.94 -23.43 -11.90
N ALA A 27 -43.49 -24.41 -12.70
CA ALA A 27 -44.36 -25.44 -13.26
C ALA A 27 -44.95 -26.40 -12.21
N HIS A 28 -44.38 -26.44 -11.00
CA HIS A 28 -44.82 -27.28 -9.89
C HIS A 28 -45.40 -26.47 -8.73
N ASP A 29 -45.85 -25.24 -8.98
CA ASP A 29 -46.50 -24.36 -7.99
C ASP A 29 -45.64 -24.00 -6.77
N PHE A 30 -44.31 -24.10 -6.87
CA PHE A 30 -43.38 -23.61 -5.86
C PHE A 30 -43.07 -22.12 -6.10
N THR A 31 -44.12 -21.30 -6.19
CA THR A 31 -44.05 -19.90 -6.64
C THR A 31 -43.14 -19.03 -5.78
N THR A 32 -43.22 -19.12 -4.46
CA THR A 32 -42.35 -18.37 -3.54
C THR A 32 -40.88 -18.73 -3.72
N LEU A 33 -40.57 -20.01 -3.93
CA LEU A 33 -39.20 -20.46 -4.17
C LEU A 33 -38.69 -20.08 -5.56
N ALA A 34 -39.57 -20.00 -6.56
CA ALA A 34 -39.25 -19.47 -7.88
C ALA A 34 -38.90 -17.98 -7.83
N GLU A 35 -39.65 -17.18 -7.06
CA GLU A 35 -39.38 -15.75 -6.83
C GLU A 35 -38.03 -15.54 -6.12
N ASP A 36 -37.77 -16.29 -5.05
CA ASP A 36 -36.48 -16.26 -4.35
C ASP A 36 -35.32 -16.63 -5.30
N MET A 37 -35.52 -17.63 -6.17
CA MET A 37 -34.53 -18.04 -7.15
C MET A 37 -34.26 -16.96 -8.19
N ALA A 38 -35.30 -16.28 -8.70
CA ALA A 38 -35.16 -15.17 -9.64
C ALA A 38 -34.35 -14.01 -9.02
N LEU A 39 -34.59 -13.68 -7.75
CA LEU A 39 -33.82 -12.68 -7.01
C LEU A 39 -32.35 -13.05 -6.86
N VAL A 40 -32.04 -14.33 -6.61
CA VAL A 40 -30.66 -14.82 -6.51
C VAL A 40 -29.94 -14.74 -7.86
N ILE A 41 -30.62 -15.11 -8.95
CA ILE A 41 -30.08 -15.01 -10.32
C ILE A 41 -29.74 -13.55 -10.65
N GLU A 42 -30.66 -12.61 -10.41
CA GLU A 42 -30.42 -11.19 -10.67
C GLU A 42 -29.28 -10.61 -9.81
N ARG A 43 -29.20 -10.97 -8.52
CA ARG A 43 -28.08 -10.55 -7.66
C ARG A 43 -26.73 -11.05 -8.18
N ARG A 44 -26.65 -12.29 -8.67
CA ARG A 44 -25.43 -12.85 -9.29
C ARG A 44 -25.06 -12.05 -10.54
N ASN A 45 -26.03 -11.79 -11.42
CA ASN A 45 -25.82 -11.05 -12.66
C ASN A 45 -25.39 -9.61 -12.42
N ILE A 46 -25.99 -8.91 -11.45
CA ILE A 46 -25.59 -7.56 -11.04
C ILE A 46 -24.15 -7.57 -10.51
N LYS A 47 -23.79 -8.55 -9.67
CA LYS A 47 -22.43 -8.67 -9.14
C LYS A 47 -21.40 -8.82 -10.26
N GLU A 48 -21.64 -9.67 -11.24
CA GLU A 48 -20.73 -9.88 -12.38
C GLU A 48 -20.65 -8.64 -13.30
N ARG A 49 -21.78 -8.00 -13.61
CA ARG A 49 -21.83 -6.79 -14.44
C ARG A 49 -21.13 -5.60 -13.76
N CYS A 50 -21.41 -5.39 -12.48
CA CYS A 50 -20.84 -4.28 -11.72
C CYS A 50 -19.39 -4.54 -11.30
N GLN A 51 -18.91 -5.78 -11.27
CA GLN A 51 -17.54 -6.10 -10.88
C GLN A 51 -16.50 -5.36 -11.73
N LYS A 52 -16.70 -5.30 -13.05
CA LYS A 52 -15.79 -4.55 -13.95
C LYS A 52 -15.80 -3.05 -13.67
N ILE A 53 -16.97 -2.46 -13.40
CA ILE A 53 -17.13 -1.04 -13.09
C ILE A 53 -16.46 -0.72 -11.76
N ILE A 54 -16.73 -1.52 -10.73
CA ILE A 54 -16.13 -1.38 -9.39
C ILE A 54 -14.62 -1.52 -9.46
N TYR A 55 -14.08 -2.52 -10.17
CA TYR A 55 -12.63 -2.65 -10.33
C TYR A 55 -12.01 -1.45 -11.04
N LYS A 56 -12.66 -0.93 -12.07
CA LYS A 56 -12.19 0.24 -12.80
C LYS A 56 -12.17 1.48 -11.91
N GLU A 57 -13.26 1.77 -11.20
CA GLU A 57 -13.36 2.91 -10.28
C GLU A 57 -12.36 2.80 -9.12
N ILE A 58 -12.18 1.62 -8.54
CA ILE A 58 -11.19 1.37 -7.48
C ILE A 58 -9.76 1.55 -8.04
N ALA A 59 -9.48 1.00 -9.22
CA ALA A 59 -8.18 1.11 -9.86
C ALA A 59 -7.86 2.58 -10.19
N GLU A 60 -8.80 3.31 -10.79
CA GLU A 60 -8.67 4.73 -11.12
C GLU A 60 -8.53 5.60 -9.87
N GLY A 61 -9.34 5.34 -8.84
CA GLY A 61 -9.25 6.01 -7.55
C GLY A 61 -7.92 5.75 -6.82
N SER A 62 -7.40 4.51 -6.89
CA SER A 62 -6.10 4.17 -6.33
C SER A 62 -4.96 4.85 -7.10
N ALA A 63 -5.02 4.85 -8.43
CA ALA A 63 -4.01 5.47 -9.28
C ALA A 63 -4.01 6.99 -9.11
N PHE A 64 -5.18 7.61 -8.96
CA PHE A 64 -5.31 9.04 -8.65
C PHE A 64 -4.68 9.37 -7.30
N LYS A 65 -4.98 8.58 -6.24
CA LYS A 65 -4.35 8.77 -4.92
C LYS A 65 -2.84 8.62 -4.99
N GLN A 66 -2.33 7.61 -5.71
CA GLN A 66 -0.90 7.38 -5.87
C GLN A 66 -0.21 8.54 -6.59
N ARG A 67 -0.80 9.04 -7.70
CA ARG A 67 -0.31 10.22 -8.42
C ARG A 67 -0.34 11.47 -7.55
N SER A 68 -1.40 11.67 -6.77
CA SER A 68 -1.54 12.80 -5.85
C SER A 68 -0.46 12.75 -4.75
N ILE A 69 -0.20 11.58 -4.16
CA ILE A 69 0.88 11.38 -3.18
C ILE A 69 2.25 11.64 -3.81
N ALA A 70 2.50 11.13 -5.02
CA ALA A 70 3.75 11.37 -5.74
C ALA A 70 3.95 12.86 -6.09
N ALA A 71 2.88 13.57 -6.46
CA ALA A 71 2.93 14.99 -6.81
C ALA A 71 3.09 15.91 -5.59
N SER A 72 2.60 15.49 -4.42
CA SER A 72 2.63 16.23 -3.16
C SER A 72 3.83 15.89 -2.25
N GLY A 73 4.60 14.86 -2.60
CA GLY A 73 5.81 14.45 -1.88
C GLY A 73 6.95 15.48 -2.00
N PRO A 74 7.90 15.50 -1.06
CA PRO A 74 9.08 16.35 -1.16
C PRO A 74 9.90 16.00 -2.41
N ARG A 75 10.01 16.91 -3.36
CA ARG A 75 10.73 16.73 -4.65
C ARG A 75 12.26 16.69 -4.51
N HIS A 76 12.76 16.53 -3.29
CA HIS A 76 14.19 16.58 -3.03
C HIS A 76 14.81 15.22 -3.37
N ARG A 77 15.83 15.21 -4.25
CA ARG A 77 16.49 13.99 -4.74
C ARG A 77 16.99 13.06 -3.62
N LEU A 78 17.34 13.63 -2.47
CA LEU A 78 17.84 12.89 -1.29
C LEU A 78 16.75 12.55 -0.25
N TYR A 79 15.48 12.87 -0.52
CA TYR A 79 14.40 12.69 0.46
C TYR A 79 14.29 11.24 0.94
N ASP A 80 14.17 10.29 0.01
CA ASP A 80 13.96 8.88 0.35
C ASP A 80 15.15 8.30 1.13
N GLU A 81 16.38 8.62 0.71
CA GLU A 81 17.61 8.20 1.37
C GLU A 81 17.68 8.73 2.81
N ILE A 82 17.48 10.04 2.98
CA ILE A 82 17.60 10.69 4.28
C ILE A 82 16.49 10.24 5.23
N VAL A 83 15.26 10.09 4.75
CA VAL A 83 14.15 9.58 5.55
C VAL A 83 14.37 8.12 5.95
N ALA A 84 14.92 7.28 5.06
CA ALA A 84 15.28 5.90 5.40
C ALA A 84 16.33 5.87 6.53
N ILE A 85 17.36 6.72 6.45
CA ILE A 85 18.38 6.86 7.49
C ILE A 85 17.77 7.34 8.81
N MET A 86 16.89 8.34 8.78
CA MET A 86 16.19 8.82 9.97
C MET A 86 15.41 7.69 10.67
N LYS A 87 14.61 6.93 9.89
CA LYS A 87 13.82 5.82 10.40
C LYS A 87 14.70 4.72 11.00
N SER A 88 15.74 4.30 10.28
CA SER A 88 16.67 3.27 10.75
C SER A 88 17.39 3.71 12.03
N THR A 89 17.90 4.94 12.04
CA THR A 89 18.62 5.50 13.18
C THR A 89 17.73 5.60 14.42
N TRP A 90 16.45 6.01 14.27
CA TRP A 90 15.52 6.05 15.40
C TRP A 90 14.98 4.68 15.82
N LYS A 91 14.95 3.70 14.91
CA LYS A 91 14.63 2.30 15.25
C LYS A 91 15.72 1.70 16.13
N HIS A 92 16.99 1.91 15.78
CA HIS A 92 18.13 1.46 16.58
C HIS A 92 18.35 2.34 17.81
N ASN A 93 17.99 3.61 17.72
CA ASN A 93 18.25 4.59 18.75
C ASN A 93 17.07 5.53 19.04
N PRO A 94 16.04 5.03 19.72
CA PRO A 94 14.83 5.81 19.98
C PRO A 94 15.06 7.00 20.91
N ALA A 95 16.16 7.00 21.68
CA ALA A 95 16.55 8.10 22.57
C ALA A 95 17.21 9.29 21.86
N LEU A 96 17.52 9.16 20.57
CA LEU A 96 18.20 10.21 19.82
C LEU A 96 17.28 11.42 19.61
N SER A 97 17.70 12.58 20.11
CA SER A 97 16.91 13.81 19.98
C SER A 97 16.83 14.27 18.52
N LYS A 98 15.73 14.94 18.16
CA LYS A 98 15.54 15.55 16.82
C LYS A 98 16.71 16.46 16.43
N ARG A 99 17.18 17.29 17.37
CA ARG A 99 18.31 18.21 17.14
C ARG A 99 19.61 17.47 16.82
N LYS A 100 19.90 16.38 17.56
CA LYS A 100 21.10 15.57 17.34
C LYS A 100 21.02 14.80 16.02
N MET A 101 19.84 14.30 15.64
CA MET A 101 19.61 13.71 14.32
C MET A 101 19.90 14.71 13.19
N ILE A 102 19.33 15.91 13.27
CA ILE A 102 19.52 16.94 12.25
C ILE A 102 21.00 17.33 12.14
N SER A 103 21.69 17.55 13.25
CA SER A 103 23.12 17.86 13.25
C SER A 103 23.96 16.78 12.58
N LYS A 104 23.69 15.49 12.87
CA LYS A 104 24.40 14.38 12.22
C LYS A 104 24.15 14.33 10.70
N LEU A 105 22.92 14.63 10.27
CA LEU A 105 22.57 14.65 8.85
C LEU A 105 23.19 15.84 8.11
N LEU A 106 23.24 17.02 8.73
CA LEU A 106 23.90 18.20 8.15
C LEU A 106 25.40 17.94 7.92
N ILE A 107 26.07 17.27 8.87
CA ILE A 107 27.48 16.87 8.71
C ILE A 107 27.63 15.84 7.58
N ARG A 108 26.71 14.86 7.50
CA ARG A 108 26.78 13.77 6.52
C ARG A 108 26.52 14.22 5.08
N TYR A 109 25.67 15.24 4.90
CA TYR A 109 25.18 15.74 3.62
C TYR A 109 25.55 17.21 3.40
N GLU A 110 26.73 17.62 3.86
CA GLU A 110 27.26 18.99 3.79
C GLU A 110 26.86 19.70 2.49
N ASP A 111 26.20 20.86 2.64
CA ASP A 111 25.62 21.73 1.60
C ASP A 111 24.58 21.13 0.65
N LYS A 112 24.14 19.89 0.86
CA LYS A 112 23.11 19.24 0.03
C LYS A 112 21.69 19.37 0.58
N VAL A 113 21.55 19.68 1.87
CA VAL A 113 20.25 19.82 2.54
C VAL A 113 20.33 20.82 3.69
N ASP A 114 19.34 21.72 3.76
CA ASP A 114 19.26 22.71 4.83
C ASP A 114 18.57 22.18 6.11
N GLU A 115 18.92 22.79 7.25
CA GLU A 115 18.32 22.44 8.55
C GLU A 115 16.79 22.57 8.55
N LYS A 116 16.26 23.60 7.88
CA LYS A 116 14.82 23.86 7.77
C LYS A 116 14.10 22.72 7.04
N THR A 117 14.67 22.26 5.93
CA THR A 117 14.14 21.16 5.12
C THR A 117 14.08 19.86 5.93
N LEU A 118 15.11 19.56 6.73
CA LEU A 118 15.13 18.39 7.62
C LEU A 118 14.07 18.48 8.72
N LYS A 119 13.87 19.67 9.33
CA LYS A 119 12.82 19.89 10.33
C LYS A 119 11.42 19.65 9.75
N ASP A 120 11.19 20.13 8.53
CA ASP A 120 9.92 19.97 7.83
C ASP A 120 9.62 18.50 7.53
N TRP A 121 10.60 17.73 7.08
CA TRP A 121 10.42 16.30 6.82
C TRP A 121 10.12 15.50 8.09
N ILE A 122 10.81 15.80 9.20
CA ILE A 122 10.56 15.15 10.49
C ILE A 122 9.14 15.44 10.98
N THR A 123 8.67 16.69 10.81
CA THR A 123 7.36 17.14 11.30
C THR A 123 6.24 16.60 10.43
N LYS A 124 6.32 16.76 9.09
CA LYS A 124 5.30 16.28 8.14
C LYS A 124 5.22 14.76 8.09
N GLY A 125 6.37 14.09 8.12
CA GLY A 125 6.45 12.63 8.09
C GLY A 125 6.20 11.94 9.44
N LYS A 126 5.96 12.71 10.53
CA LYS A 126 5.82 12.19 11.91
C LYS A 126 6.91 11.14 12.25
N LEU A 127 8.15 11.41 11.83
CA LEU A 127 9.21 10.41 11.78
C LEU A 127 9.88 10.15 13.12
N ALA A 128 9.80 11.10 14.05
CA ALA A 128 10.45 10.99 15.34
C ALA A 128 9.70 10.01 16.26
N PRO A 129 10.42 9.15 17.01
CA PRO A 129 9.81 8.24 17.97
C PRO A 129 9.10 9.03 19.08
N PRO A 130 8.09 8.42 19.73
CA PRO A 130 7.46 9.00 20.92
C PRO A 130 8.54 9.37 21.93
N ARG A 131 8.45 10.56 22.54
CA ARG A 131 9.52 11.07 23.43
C ARG A 131 9.84 10.02 24.50
N PRO A 132 11.08 9.52 24.58
CA PRO A 132 11.48 8.64 25.68
C PRO A 132 11.45 9.43 26.98
N ARG A 133 11.05 8.78 28.07
CA ARG A 133 10.98 9.40 29.41
C ARG A 133 12.34 9.89 29.90
N GLN A 134 13.46 9.42 29.32
CA GLN A 134 14.82 9.80 29.69
C GLN A 134 15.74 9.81 28.45
N ASN A 135 16.57 10.86 28.32
CA ASN A 135 17.54 11.00 27.24
C ASN A 135 18.78 10.12 27.53
N LYS A 136 19.14 9.20 26.63
CA LYS A 136 20.42 8.47 26.66
C LYS A 136 21.26 8.83 25.44
N ASN A 137 22.57 9.04 25.67
CA ASN A 137 23.53 9.29 24.60
C ASN A 137 23.68 8.06 23.70
N SER A 138 23.84 8.33 22.41
CA SER A 138 23.48 7.42 21.36
C SER A 138 24.33 7.64 20.11
N ASP A 139 25.12 6.63 19.77
CA ASP A 139 25.97 6.64 18.58
C ASP A 139 25.15 6.41 17.31
N LEU A 140 25.69 6.88 16.18
CA LEU A 140 25.05 6.76 14.87
C LEU A 140 25.26 5.33 14.35
N VAL A 141 24.19 4.65 13.97
CA VAL A 141 24.27 3.32 13.34
C VAL A 141 24.07 3.50 11.83
N ILE A 142 25.07 3.11 11.04
CA ILE A 142 25.02 3.14 9.57
C ILE A 142 24.63 1.74 9.08
N PRO A 143 23.53 1.59 8.30
CA PRO A 143 23.12 0.29 7.78
C PRO A 143 24.18 -0.34 6.83
N PRO A 144 24.29 -1.68 6.78
CA PRO A 144 25.33 -2.39 6.03
C PRO A 144 25.39 -2.04 4.55
N GLU A 145 24.24 -1.82 3.93
CA GLU A 145 24.11 -1.43 2.52
C GLU A 145 24.75 -0.08 2.18
N TYR A 146 25.07 0.74 3.19
CA TYR A 146 25.72 2.04 3.04
C TYR A 146 27.10 2.12 3.73
N ALA A 147 27.60 1.01 4.27
CA ALA A 147 28.89 0.96 4.97
C ALA A 147 30.11 1.10 4.04
N SER A 148 29.91 1.04 2.71
CA SER A 148 30.98 0.95 1.72
C SER A 148 31.22 2.26 1.00
N LYS A 149 32.15 3.06 1.52
CA LYS A 149 33.17 3.80 0.74
C LYS A 149 34.27 4.19 1.72
N LYS A 150 35.31 3.36 1.80
CA LYS A 150 36.58 3.75 2.42
C LYS A 150 37.09 5.00 1.70
N ILE A 151 37.18 6.12 2.40
CA ILE A 151 37.98 7.26 1.96
C ILE A 151 38.90 7.63 3.14
N PHE A 152 40.14 7.17 2.98
CA PHE A 152 41.40 7.60 3.60
C PHE A 152 41.70 7.22 5.06
N GLU A 153 42.49 6.14 5.17
CA GLU A 153 43.76 6.17 5.90
C GLU A 153 44.65 7.30 5.37
N GLY A 154 45.26 8.09 6.24
CA GLY A 154 46.44 8.89 5.88
C GLY A 154 46.57 10.24 6.59
N GLY A 155 47.64 10.38 7.38
CA GLY A 155 48.33 11.66 7.55
C GLY A 155 48.45 12.16 8.98
N GLY A 156 49.51 11.73 9.68
CA GLY A 156 49.94 12.36 10.92
C GLY A 156 50.54 13.75 10.70
N LYS A 157 50.34 14.63 11.68
CA LYS A 157 51.37 15.24 12.52
C LYS A 157 50.69 15.86 13.75
#